data_AF-A0A4U3L7V0-F1
#
_entry.id   AF-A0A4U3L7V0-F1
#
_cell.length_a   1.000
_cell.length_b   1.000
_cell.length_c   1.000
_cell.angle_alpha   90.00
_cell.angle_beta   90.00
_cell.angle_gamma   90.00
#
_symmetry.space_group_name_H-M   'P 1'
#
loop_
_entity.id
_entity.type
_entity.pdbx_description
1 polymer ?
#
loop_
_entity_poly.entity_id
_entity_poly.type
_entity_poly.pdbx_seq_one_letter_code
_entity_poly.pdbx_strand_id
1 'polypeptide(L)' 'MLGVKVIAGDLGIEDSYYFSRLFKKLMGVASNEYRNRFRR' A
#
# COMPACT_ATOMS: atom_id res chain seq x y z
N MET A 1 12.02 -5.70 -3.95
CA MET A 1 10.65 -5.15 -3.88
C MET A 1 10.21 -5.14 -2.43
N LEU A 2 9.86 -3.99 -1.87
CA LEU A 2 9.21 -3.93 -0.56
C LEU A 2 7.73 -4.25 -0.75
N GLY A 3 7.28 -5.38 -0.19
CA GLY A 3 5.87 -5.78 -0.25
C GLY A 3 4.99 -4.82 0.55
N VAL A 4 3.69 -4.79 0.23
CA VAL A 4 2.68 -4.02 0.99
C VAL A 4 2.77 -4.28 2.50
N LYS A 5 3.09 -5.51 2.89
CA LYS A 5 3.28 -5.94 4.28
C LYS A 5 4.48 -5.26 4.96
N VAL A 6 5.57 -5.03 4.23
CA VAL A 6 6.77 -4.35 4.77
C VAL A 6 6.47 -2.87 4.98
N ILE A 7 5.85 -2.22 3.98
CA ILE A 7 5.46 -0.81 4.08
C ILE A 7 4.43 -0.58 5.19
N ALA A 8 3.50 -1.52 5.37
CA ALA A 8 2.56 -1.49 6.49
C ALA A 8 3.31 -1.58 7.84
N GLY A 9 4.26 -2.53 7.96
CA GLY A 9 5.10 -2.67 9.16
C GLY A 9 5.95 -1.45 9.49
N ASP A 10 6.60 -0.83 8.50
CA ASP A 10 7.35 0.43 8.66
C ASP A 10 6.49 1.59 9.16
N LEU A 11 5.19 1.59 8.84
CA LEU A 11 4.23 2.59 9.29
C LEU A 11 3.57 2.24 10.63
N GLY A 12 4.00 1.15 11.29
CA GLY A 12 3.38 0.65 12.52
C GLY A 12 1.99 0.04 12.31
N ILE A 13 1.65 -0.33 11.08
CA ILE A 13 0.38 -0.97 10.73
C ILE A 13 0.60 -2.47 10.61
N GLU A 14 0.23 -3.21 11.64
CA GLU A 14 0.34 -4.67 11.66
C GLU A 14 -0.61 -5.35 10.66
N ASP A 15 -1.78 -4.76 10.44
CA ASP A 15 -2.79 -5.30 9.51
C ASP A 15 -2.62 -4.76 8.08
N SER A 16 -2.07 -5.60 7.21
CA SER A 16 -1.85 -5.26 5.79
C SER A 16 -3.16 -5.01 4.99
N TYR A 17 -4.30 -5.53 5.44
CA TYR A 17 -5.61 -5.25 4.83
C TYR A 17 -6.08 -3.85 5.22
N TYR A 18 -5.87 -3.44 6.46
CA TYR A 18 -6.12 -2.09 6.96
C TYR A 18 -5.26 -1.09 6.20
N PHE A 19 -3.95 -1.34 6.03
CA PHE A 19 -3.11 -0.52 5.17
C PHE A 19 -3.67 -0.42 3.75
N SER A 20 -4.10 -1.53 3.15
CA SER A 20 -4.64 -1.53 1.79
C SER A 20 -5.92 -0.71 1.66
N ARG A 21 -6.81 -0.78 2.67
CA ARG A 21 -8.04 0.02 2.73
C ARG A 21 -7.74 1.50 2.95
N LEU A 22 -6.84 1.83 3.87
CA LEU A 22 -6.43 3.20 4.17
C LEU A 22 -5.73 3.83 2.96
N PHE A 23 -4.79 3.12 2.34
CA PHE A 23 -4.09 3.56 1.13
C PHE A 23 -5.08 3.84 0.00
N LYS A 24 -6.04 2.92 -0.24
CA LYS A 24 -7.06 3.14 -1.28
C LYS A 24 -7.95 4.34 -0.96
N LYS A 25 -8.30 4.57 0.31
CA LYS A 25 -9.08 5.73 0.75
C LYS A 25 -8.32 7.05 0.55
N LEU A 26 -7.02 7.08 0.84
CA LEU A 26 -6.18 8.27 0.74
C LEU A 26 -5.76 8.58 -0.70
N MET A 27 -5.33 7.56 -1.44
CA MET A 27 -4.75 7.70 -2.78
C MET A 27 -5.79 7.54 -3.90
N GLY A 28 -7.02 7.14 -3.58
CA GLY A 28 -8.10 6.86 -4.55
C GLY A 28 -7.92 5.60 -5.39
N VAL A 29 -6.73 4.98 -5.36
CA VAL A 29 -6.38 3.78 -6.14
C VAL A 29 -5.73 2.72 -5.26
N ALA A 30 -5.81 1.46 -5.67
CA ALA A 30 -5.16 0.37 -4.94
C ALA A 30 -3.63 0.52 -5.00
N SER A 31 -2.93 0.12 -3.93
CA SER A 31 -1.48 0.26 -3.85
C SER A 31 -0.72 -0.50 -4.95
N ASN A 32 -1.29 -1.60 -5.46
CA ASN A 32 -0.70 -2.35 -6.57
C ASN A 32 -0.86 -1.62 -7.91
N GLU A 33 -2.00 -0.98 -8.14
CA GLU A 33 -2.24 -0.15 -9.32
C GLU A 33 -1.38 1.11 -9.30
N TYR A 34 -1.27 1.77 -8.14
CA TYR A 34 -0.38 2.90 -7.95
C TYR A 34 1.05 2.53 -8.36
N ARG A 35 1.59 1.41 -7.85
CA ARG A 35 2.94 0.95 -8.22
C ARG A 35 3.09 0.68 -9.71
N ASN A 36 2.09 0.09 -10.37
CA ASN A 36 2.14 -0.15 -11.81
C ASN A 36 2.21 1.15 -12.63
N ARG A 37 1.64 2.27 -12.14
CA ARG A 37 1.77 3.58 -12.81
C ARG A 37 3.19 4.15 -12.76
N PHE A 38 4.00 3.79 -11.76
CA PHE A 38 5.39 4.27 -11.60
C PHE A 38 6.45 3.28 -12.10
N ARG A 39 6.07 2.10 -12.61
CA ARG A 39 7.00 1.13 -13.20
C ARG A 39 7.27 1.37 -14.70
N ARG A 40 7.33 2.63 -15.13
CA ARG A 40 7.69 2.98 -16.51
C ARG A 40 9.20 3.17 -16.65
#